data_AF-A0A0H5AX13-F1
#
_entry.id   AF-A0A0H5AX13-F1
#
_cell.length_a   1.000
_cell.length_b   1.000
_cell.length_c   1.000
_cell.angle_alpha   90.00
_cell.angle_beta   90.00
_cell.angle_gamma   90.00
#
_symmetry.space_group_name_H-M   'P 1'
#
loop_
_entity.id
_entity.type
_entity.pdbx_description
1 polymer ?
#
loop_
_entity_poly.entity_id
_entity_poly.type
_entity_poly.pdbx_seq_one_letter_code
_entity_poly.pdbx_strand_id
1 'polypeptide(L)'
;MTGVAGKSTNRMRIGLFRKMEKLSIRFFDSRNDGEMLSRFTSDLDNISNTLNQALIQVLSNVALMIGVIIMMFQQNVELAFVTLISAPFAIIIATVIIRKARKFVDIQQDELGVLNGYIDEKISGQKIIITNGLEEETIDGFVKQN
;
A
#
# COMPACT_ATOMS: atom_id res chain seq x y z
N MET A 1 17.61 0.99 -19.87
CA MET A 1 17.11 0.38 -18.61
C MET A 1 15.75 -0.30 -18.77
N THR A 2 14.88 0.16 -19.67
CA THR A 2 13.64 -0.53 -20.10
C THR A 2 13.86 -1.99 -20.52
N GLY A 3 15.01 -2.28 -21.16
CA GLY A 3 15.37 -3.65 -21.54
C GLY A 3 15.67 -4.60 -20.38
N VAL A 4 16.16 -4.13 -19.23
CA VAL A 4 16.47 -5.00 -18.08
C VAL A 4 15.19 -5.34 -17.33
N ALA A 5 14.36 -4.34 -17.02
CA ALA A 5 13.05 -4.56 -16.43
C ALA A 5 12.17 -5.46 -17.31
N GLY A 6 12.10 -5.17 -18.62
CA GLY A 6 11.34 -5.99 -19.57
C GLY A 6 11.83 -7.44 -19.66
N LYS A 7 13.15 -7.68 -19.69
CA LYS A 7 13.72 -9.04 -19.67
C LYS A 7 13.42 -9.78 -18.36
N SER A 8 13.47 -9.08 -17.23
CA SER A 8 13.14 -9.63 -15.91
C SER A 8 11.67 -10.02 -15.81
N THR A 9 10.74 -9.13 -16.20
CA THR A 9 9.30 -9.43 -16.23
C THR A 9 9.00 -10.59 -17.18
N ASN A 10 9.63 -10.63 -18.35
CA ASN A 10 9.45 -11.74 -19.29
C ASN A 10 9.94 -13.08 -18.70
N ARG A 11 11.06 -13.07 -17.98
CA ARG A 11 11.55 -14.25 -17.25
C ARG A 11 10.59 -14.67 -16.15
N MET A 12 9.95 -13.73 -15.45
CA MET A 12 8.89 -14.02 -14.47
C MET A 12 7.66 -14.65 -15.13
N ARG A 13 7.18 -14.09 -16.25
CA ARG A 13 6.06 -14.66 -17.04
C ARG A 13 6.33 -16.10 -17.47
N ILE A 14 7.51 -16.35 -18.04
CA ILE A 14 7.93 -17.70 -18.45
C ILE A 14 8.03 -18.64 -17.24
N GLY A 15 8.59 -18.17 -16.13
CA GLY A 15 8.71 -18.95 -14.90
C GLY A 15 7.35 -19.32 -14.30
N LEU A 16 6.42 -18.37 -14.27
CA LEU A 16 5.06 -18.58 -13.79
C LEU A 16 4.31 -19.59 -14.67
N PHE A 17 4.40 -19.43 -15.99
CA PHE A 17 3.81 -20.36 -16.96
C PHE A 17 4.33 -21.80 -16.76
N ARG A 18 5.66 -21.97 -16.70
CA ARG A 18 6.28 -23.29 -16.45
C ARG A 18 5.90 -23.89 -15.11
N LYS A 19 5.62 -23.05 -14.10
CA LYS A 19 5.16 -23.54 -12.79
C LYS A 19 3.72 -24.03 -12.91
N MET A 20 2.85 -23.28 -13.59
CA MET A 20 1.45 -23.64 -13.80
C MET A 20 1.30 -24.98 -14.54
N GLU A 21 2.12 -25.24 -15.56
CA GLU A 21 2.13 -26.52 -16.29
C GLU A 21 2.42 -27.75 -15.39
N LYS A 22 3.06 -27.54 -14.23
CA LYS A 22 3.45 -28.61 -13.29
C LYS A 22 2.50 -28.73 -12.10
N LEU A 23 1.47 -27.90 -12.00
CA LEU A 23 0.50 -27.95 -10.91
C LEU A 23 -0.53 -29.06 -11.16
N SER A 24 -1.02 -29.67 -10.08
CA SER A 24 -2.01 -30.74 -10.17
C SER A 24 -3.38 -30.18 -10.56
N ILE A 25 -4.25 -31.02 -11.12
CA ILE A 25 -5.64 -30.62 -11.46
C ILE A 25 -6.38 -30.12 -10.21
N ARG A 26 -6.20 -30.80 -9.07
CA ARG A 26 -6.75 -30.36 -7.77
C ARG A 26 -6.30 -28.94 -7.36
N PHE A 27 -5.13 -28.50 -7.85
CA PHE A 27 -4.71 -27.12 -7.62
C PHE A 27 -5.65 -26.14 -8.31
N PHE A 28 -6.02 -26.41 -9.57
CA PHE A 28 -6.92 -25.55 -10.35
C PHE A 28 -8.37 -25.64 -9.86
N ASP A 29 -8.85 -26.82 -9.44
CA ASP A 29 -10.22 -26.98 -8.93
C ASP A 29 -10.52 -26.20 -7.64
N SER A 30 -9.49 -25.77 -6.91
CA SER A 30 -9.62 -25.05 -5.63
C SER A 30 -9.31 -23.56 -5.71
N ARG A 31 -9.11 -23.00 -6.92
CA ARG A 31 -8.90 -21.56 -7.13
C ARG A 31 -9.81 -21.05 -8.25
N ASN A 32 -10.11 -19.75 -8.21
CA ASN A 32 -10.87 -19.10 -9.27
C ASN A 32 -9.94 -18.85 -10.48
N ASP A 33 -10.35 -19.23 -11.69
CA ASP A 33 -9.62 -18.98 -12.93
C ASP A 33 -9.24 -17.50 -13.11
N GLY A 34 -10.10 -16.58 -12.65
CA GLY A 34 -9.86 -15.14 -12.67
C GLY A 34 -8.68 -14.69 -11.80
N GLU A 35 -8.43 -15.37 -10.68
CA GLU A 35 -7.27 -15.08 -9.81
C GLU A 35 -5.96 -15.41 -10.53
N MET A 36 -5.92 -16.54 -11.22
CA MET A 36 -4.74 -16.97 -11.98
C MET A 36 -4.48 -16.04 -13.17
N LEU A 37 -5.52 -15.62 -13.89
CA LEU A 37 -5.41 -14.66 -14.99
C LEU A 37 -4.96 -13.28 -14.50
N SER A 38 -5.49 -12.82 -13.36
CA SER A 38 -5.10 -11.54 -12.75
C SER A 38 -3.63 -11.54 -12.34
N ARG A 39 -3.13 -12.63 -11.74
CA ARG A 39 -1.70 -12.78 -11.43
C ARG A 39 -0.81 -12.78 -12.66
N PHE A 40 -1.25 -13.41 -13.76
CA PHE A 40 -0.48 -13.48 -15.00
C PHE A 40 -0.45 -12.15 -15.76
N THR A 41 -1.51 -11.36 -15.67
CA THR A 41 -1.66 -10.09 -16.37
C THR A 41 -1.35 -8.91 -15.44
N SER A 42 -2.27 -8.59 -14.54
CA SER A 42 -2.25 -7.42 -13.67
C SER A 42 -1.04 -7.38 -12.74
N ASP A 43 -0.74 -8.47 -12.03
CA ASP A 43 0.37 -8.44 -11.06
C ASP A 43 1.73 -8.33 -11.75
N LEU A 44 1.93 -9.07 -12.85
CA LEU A 44 3.18 -9.01 -13.61
C LEU A 44 3.34 -7.66 -14.32
N ASP A 45 2.25 -7.04 -14.78
CA ASP A 45 2.26 -5.69 -15.33
C ASP A 45 2.56 -4.64 -14.26
N ASN A 46 1.95 -4.75 -13.09
CA ASN A 46 2.24 -3.89 -11.94
C ASN A 46 3.73 -3.98 -11.55
N ILE A 47 4.29 -5.20 -11.44
CA ILE A 47 5.72 -5.39 -11.17
C ILE A 47 6.56 -4.74 -12.27
N SER A 48 6.20 -4.93 -13.54
CA SER A 48 6.92 -4.33 -14.67
C SER A 48 6.93 -2.81 -14.60
N ASN A 49 5.78 -2.20 -14.32
CA ASN A 49 5.61 -0.76 -14.24
C ASN A 49 6.37 -0.19 -13.04
N THR A 50 6.22 -0.80 -11.87
CA THR A 50 6.94 -0.40 -10.65
C THR A 50 8.45 -0.51 -10.83
N LEU A 51 8.96 -1.62 -11.40
CA LEU A 51 10.40 -1.75 -11.63
C LEU A 51 10.91 -0.70 -12.60
N ASN A 52 10.19 -0.40 -13.69
CA ASN A 52 10.61 0.63 -14.63
C ASN A 52 10.64 2.02 -14.00
N GLN A 53 9.58 2.40 -13.27
CA GLN A 53 9.46 3.72 -12.67
C GLN A 53 10.37 3.89 -11.46
N ALA A 54 10.34 2.94 -10.51
CA ALA A 54 11.09 3.04 -9.26
C ALA A 54 12.59 3.06 -9.51
N LEU A 55 13.12 2.26 -10.44
CA LEU A 55 14.55 2.27 -10.75
C LEU A 55 14.99 3.62 -11.31
N ILE A 56 14.23 4.21 -12.23
CA ILE A 56 14.53 5.54 -12.78
C ILE A 56 14.44 6.59 -11.68
N GLN A 57 13.39 6.55 -10.87
CA GLN A 57 13.17 7.53 -9.81
C GLN A 57 14.25 7.47 -8.73
N VAL A 58 14.64 6.28 -8.29
CA VAL A 58 15.73 6.10 -7.31
C VAL A 58 17.04 6.63 -7.87
N LEU A 59 17.40 6.30 -9.11
CA LEU A 59 18.64 6.79 -9.73
C LEU A 59 18.62 8.31 -9.88
N SER A 60 17.51 8.89 -10.35
CA SER A 60 17.35 10.34 -10.46
C SER A 60 17.43 11.04 -9.11
N ASN A 61 16.77 10.50 -8.07
CA ASN A 61 16.79 11.08 -6.73
C ASN A 61 18.18 10.99 -6.10
N VAL A 62 18.91 9.88 -6.30
CA VAL A 62 20.30 9.75 -5.83
C VAL A 62 21.21 10.73 -6.55
N ALA A 63 21.10 10.84 -7.88
CA ALA A 63 21.89 11.80 -8.67
C ALA A 63 21.59 13.24 -8.24
N LEU A 64 20.32 13.59 -8.04
CA LEU A 64 19.89 14.89 -7.55
C LEU A 64 20.43 15.17 -6.15
N MET A 65 20.31 14.21 -5.23
CA MET A 65 20.81 14.34 -3.86
C MET A 65 22.31 14.60 -3.83
N ILE A 66 23.09 13.81 -4.59
CA ILE A 66 24.54 14.01 -4.73
C ILE A 66 24.84 15.39 -5.33
N GLY A 67 24.13 15.77 -6.41
CA GLY A 67 24.31 17.04 -7.08
C GLY A 67 24.06 18.24 -6.16
N VAL A 68 22.97 18.22 -5.40
CA VAL A 68 22.63 19.28 -4.43
C VAL A 68 23.68 19.35 -3.32
N ILE A 69 24.11 18.22 -2.78
CA ILE A 69 25.15 18.20 -1.74
C ILE A 69 26.45 18.83 -2.27
N ILE A 70 26.90 18.45 -3.48
CA ILE A 70 28.10 19.03 -4.09
C ILE A 70 27.95 20.55 -4.27
N MET A 71 26.81 21.01 -4.80
CA MET A 71 26.55 22.46 -4.96
C MET A 71 26.57 23.20 -3.62
N MET A 72 25.99 22.62 -2.57
CA MET A 72 25.99 23.22 -1.23
C MET A 72 27.42 23.39 -0.69
N PHE A 73 28.25 22.35 -0.77
CA PHE A 73 29.64 22.41 -0.33
C PHE A 73 30.50 23.37 -1.15
N GLN A 74 30.21 23.54 -2.45
CA GLN A 74 30.89 24.52 -3.29
C GLN A 74 30.53 25.97 -2.92
N GLN A 75 29.29 26.22 -2.50
CA GLN A 75 28.81 27.58 -2.22
C GLN A 75 29.11 28.03 -0.79
N ASN A 76 28.78 27.21 0.22
CA ASN A 76 29.10 27.52 1.61
C ASN A 76 29.13 26.23 2.45
N VAL A 77 30.34 25.88 2.90
CA VAL A 77 30.59 24.66 3.68
C VAL A 77 29.91 24.69 5.05
N GLU A 78 29.87 25.84 5.72
CA GLU A 78 29.28 25.98 7.06
C GLU A 78 27.76 25.75 7.04
N LEU A 79 27.07 26.39 6.10
CA LEU A 79 25.62 26.20 5.92
C LEU A 79 25.27 24.78 5.43
N ALA A 80 26.15 24.15 4.66
CA ALA A 80 25.98 22.76 4.23
C ALA A 80 25.93 21.80 5.43
N PHE A 81 26.86 21.92 6.38
CA PHE A 81 26.87 21.11 7.60
C PHE A 81 25.64 21.34 8.47
N VAL A 82 25.24 22.61 8.67
CA VAL A 82 24.03 22.94 9.44
C VAL A 82 22.80 22.26 8.84
N THR A 83 22.65 22.29 7.52
CA THR A 83 21.52 21.67 6.82
C THR A 83 21.59 20.14 6.89
N LEU A 84 22.77 19.57 6.70
CA LEU A 84 22.96 18.12 6.73
C LEU A 84 22.70 17.51 8.11
N ILE A 85 22.88 18.28 9.18
CA ILE A 85 22.56 17.89 10.56
C ILE A 85 21.09 18.12 10.89
N SER A 86 20.49 19.22 10.41
CA SER A 86 19.09 19.53 10.69
C SER A 86 18.11 18.56 10.01
N ALA A 87 18.44 18.04 8.82
CA ALA A 87 17.63 17.07 8.10
C ALA A 87 17.39 15.74 8.87
N PRO A 88 18.42 14.99 9.32
CA PRO A 88 18.22 13.77 10.12
C PRO A 88 17.54 14.08 11.47
N PHE A 89 17.80 15.24 12.07
CA PHE A 89 17.11 15.67 13.29
C PHE A 89 15.61 15.81 13.07
N ALA A 90 15.19 16.46 11.98
CA ALA A 90 13.78 16.55 11.58
C ALA A 90 13.16 15.16 11.33
N ILE A 91 13.88 14.26 10.66
CA ILE A 91 13.43 12.88 10.42
C ILE A 91 13.23 12.12 11.74
N ILE A 92 14.14 12.28 12.71
CA ILE A 92 14.01 11.64 14.03
C ILE A 92 12.74 12.14 14.74
N ILE A 93 12.52 13.45 14.79
CA ILE A 93 11.33 14.04 15.41
C ILE A 93 10.07 13.52 14.71
N ALA A 94 10.01 13.58 13.38
CA ALA A 94 8.89 13.09 12.61
C ALA A 94 8.62 11.60 12.91
N THR A 95 9.66 10.77 12.97
CA THR A 95 9.53 9.33 13.28
C THR A 95 8.98 9.10 14.69
N VAL A 96 9.41 9.89 15.68
CA VAL A 96 8.87 9.81 17.05
C VAL A 96 7.39 10.19 17.07
N ILE A 97 7.02 11.27 16.37
CA ILE A 97 5.62 11.71 16.27
C ILE A 97 4.77 10.63 15.59
N ILE A 98 5.21 10.11 14.44
CA ILE A 98 4.52 9.06 13.69
C ILE A 98 4.34 7.80 14.55
N ARG A 99 5.37 7.39 15.30
CA ARG A 99 5.26 6.23 16.20
C ARG A 99 4.25 6.43 17.31
N LYS A 100 4.16 7.63 17.89
CA LYS A 100 3.15 7.96 18.89
C LYS A 100 1.75 8.05 18.28
N ALA A 101 1.62 8.67 17.12
CA ALA A 101 0.36 8.81 16.40
C ALA A 101 -0.22 7.45 15.98
N ARG A 102 0.64 6.50 15.60
CA ARG A 102 0.23 5.15 15.18
C ARG A 102 -0.73 4.49 16.17
N LYS A 103 -0.46 4.57 17.48
CA LYS A 103 -1.34 4.00 18.51
C LYS A 103 -2.78 4.54 18.42
N PHE A 104 -2.93 5.85 18.22
CA PHE A 104 -4.26 6.47 18.14
C PHE A 104 -4.94 6.19 16.80
N VAL A 105 -4.15 6.10 15.72
CA VAL A 105 -4.66 5.69 14.40
C VAL A 105 -5.16 4.24 14.44
N ASP A 106 -4.45 3.34 15.12
CA ASP A 106 -4.85 1.94 15.26
C ASP A 106 -6.17 1.84 16.04
N ILE A 107 -6.29 2.54 17.18
CA ILE A 107 -7.54 2.59 17.97
C ILE A 107 -8.70 3.16 17.13
N GLN A 108 -8.47 4.25 16.41
CA GLN A 108 -9.48 4.83 15.54
C GLN A 108 -9.90 3.87 14.42
N GLN A 109 -8.97 3.12 13.84
CA GLN A 109 -9.28 2.12 12.82
C GLN A 109 -10.10 0.96 13.39
N ASP A 110 -9.81 0.52 14.61
CA ASP A 110 -10.59 -0.52 15.29
C ASP A 110 -12.05 -0.05 15.54
N GLU A 111 -12.23 1.17 16.06
CA GLU A 111 -13.56 1.77 16.29
C GLU A 111 -14.34 1.95 14.98
N LEU A 112 -13.69 2.47 13.94
CA LEU A 112 -14.28 2.58 12.61
C LEU A 112 -14.64 1.20 12.03
N GLY A 113 -13.86 0.17 12.32
CA GLY A 113 -14.15 -1.21 11.93
C GLY A 113 -15.44 -1.72 12.57
N VAL A 114 -15.62 -1.49 13.87
CA VAL A 114 -16.85 -1.84 14.59
C VAL A 114 -18.05 -1.08 14.04
N LEU A 115 -17.92 0.23 13.83
CA LEU A 115 -18.99 1.07 13.29
C LEU A 115 -19.40 0.63 11.89
N ASN A 116 -18.43 0.41 11.00
CA ASN A 116 -18.72 -0.06 9.64
C ASN A 116 -19.33 -1.46 9.62
N GLY A 117 -18.88 -2.36 10.50
CA GLY A 117 -19.49 -3.68 10.65
C GLY A 117 -20.95 -3.61 11.09
N TYR A 118 -21.25 -2.71 12.04
CA TYR A 118 -22.63 -2.44 12.46
C TYR A 118 -23.48 -1.92 11.28
N ILE A 119 -22.98 -0.94 10.53
CA ILE A 119 -23.67 -0.40 9.36
C ILE A 119 -23.94 -1.50 8.32
N ASP A 120 -22.93 -2.32 8.00
CA ASP A 120 -23.03 -3.36 6.97
C ASP A 120 -24.04 -4.45 7.33
N GLU A 121 -24.06 -4.89 8.61
CA GLU A 121 -25.05 -5.85 9.11
C GLU A 121 -26.47 -5.28 9.04
N LYS A 122 -26.65 -4.03 9.47
CA LYS A 122 -27.98 -3.38 9.49
C LYS A 122 -28.50 -3.08 8.08
N ILE A 123 -27.65 -2.62 7.17
CA ILE A 123 -28.04 -2.40 5.77
C ILE A 123 -28.36 -3.73 5.08
N SER A 124 -27.53 -4.76 5.27
CA SER A 124 -27.79 -6.11 4.73
C SER A 124 -29.09 -6.70 5.28
N GLY A 125 -29.38 -6.46 6.56
CA GLY A 125 -30.59 -6.86 7.27
C GLY A 125 -31.79 -5.91 7.15
N GLN A 126 -31.71 -4.84 6.35
CA GLN A 126 -32.69 -3.73 6.39
C GLN A 126 -34.14 -4.19 6.24
N LYS A 127 -34.39 -5.21 5.41
CA LYS A 127 -35.74 -5.72 5.16
C LYS A 127 -36.36 -6.31 6.43
N ILE A 128 -35.55 -6.99 7.25
CA ILE A 128 -35.99 -7.58 8.52
C ILE A 128 -36.24 -6.47 9.53
N ILE A 129 -35.38 -5.45 9.58
CA ILE A 129 -35.51 -4.30 10.47
C ILE A 129 -36.83 -3.56 10.19
N ILE A 130 -37.11 -3.24 8.92
CA ILE A 130 -38.34 -2.53 8.51
C ILE A 130 -39.59 -3.36 8.78
N THR A 131 -39.57 -4.66 8.45
CA THR A 131 -40.74 -5.52 8.62
C THR A 131 -41.10 -5.74 10.10
N ASN A 132 -40.12 -5.62 11.00
CA ASN A 132 -40.32 -5.77 12.44
C ASN A 132 -40.40 -4.45 13.21
N GLY A 133 -40.31 -3.29 12.54
CA GLY A 133 -40.41 -1.98 13.18
C GLY A 133 -39.23 -1.63 14.11
N LEU A 134 -38.02 -2.10 13.78
CA LEU A 134 -36.81 -1.95 14.62
C LEU A 134 -35.91 -0.76 14.19
N GLU A 135 -36.44 0.19 13.43
CA GLU A 135 -35.67 1.31 12.87
C GLU A 135 -35.12 2.23 13.97
N GLU A 136 -35.94 2.61 14.95
CA GLU A 136 -35.50 3.48 16.05
C GLU A 136 -34.43 2.82 16.92
N GLU A 137 -34.56 1.53 17.22
CA GLU A 137 -33.56 0.77 17.98
C GLU A 137 -32.23 0.68 17.22
N THR A 138 -32.30 0.52 15.89
CA THR A 138 -31.12 0.50 15.03
C THR A 138 -30.43 1.87 14.98
N ILE A 139 -31.20 2.95 14.96
CA ILE A 139 -30.64 4.31 14.99
C ILE A 139 -30.00 4.60 16.35
N ASP A 140 -30.65 4.23 17.46
CA ASP A 140 -30.08 4.37 18.81
C ASP A 140 -28.77 3.56 18.97
N GLY A 141 -28.74 2.34 18.41
CA GLY A 141 -27.54 1.52 18.37
C GLY A 141 -26.39 2.15 17.56
N PHE A 142 -26.69 2.82 16.44
CA PHE A 142 -25.70 3.57 15.67
C PHE A 142 -25.13 4.76 16.46
N VAL A 143 -26.00 5.56 17.11
CA VAL A 143 -25.59 6.73 17.90
C VAL A 143 -24.68 6.34 19.07
N LYS A 144 -24.86 5.15 19.64
CA LYS A 144 -23.97 4.63 20.70
C LYS A 144 -22.57 4.25 20.19
N GLN A 145 -22.44 3.89 18.92
CA GLN A 145 -21.19 3.45 18.30
C GLN A 145 -20.42 4.58 17.60
N ASN A 146 -21.03 5.75 17.44
CA ASN A 146 -20.49 6.91 16.74
C ASN A 146 -20.12 8.05 17.71
#